data_AF-A0A1I7CBT5-F1
#
_entry.id   AF-A0A1I7CBT5-F1
#
_cell.length_a   1.000
_cell.length_b   1.000
_cell.length_c   1.000
_cell.angle_alpha   90.00
_cell.angle_beta   90.00
_cell.angle_gamma   90.00
#
_symmetry.space_group_name_H-M   'P 1'
#
loop_
_entity.id
_entity.type
_entity.pdbx_description
1 polymer ?
#
loop_
_entity_poly.entity_id
_entity_poly.type
_entity_poly.pdbx_seq_one_letter_code
_entity_poly.pdbx_strand_id
1 'polypeptide(L)'
;MNEDSDKMTSMEDDVVAKVIIHMPTEPEVSFECPLMFKLPEVGQVLDLIYENFITDPDEWEIALSTLENDVMVIDRIEGNDVYLREGNPEK
;
A
#
# COMPACT_ATOMS: atom_id res chain seq x y z
N MET A 1 -0.18 -21.44 -49.01
CA MET A 1 -0.66 -21.23 -47.64
C MET A 1 0.58 -20.99 -46.80
N ASN A 2 0.91 -19.74 -46.54
CA ASN A 2 1.89 -19.34 -45.53
C ASN A 2 1.21 -18.17 -44.83
N GLU A 3 0.55 -18.47 -43.71
CA GLU A 3 -0.01 -17.45 -42.84
C GLU A 3 1.13 -16.91 -41.99
N ASP A 4 1.38 -15.61 -42.20
CA ASP A 4 2.33 -14.79 -41.48
C ASP A 4 2.17 -14.95 -39.96
N SER A 5 3.30 -15.24 -39.31
CA SER A 5 3.47 -15.16 -37.86
C SER A 5 3.46 -13.70 -37.44
N ASP A 6 2.29 -13.17 -37.11
CA ASP A 6 2.20 -11.94 -36.33
C ASP A 6 2.31 -12.31 -34.84
N LYS A 7 3.56 -12.34 -34.36
CA LYS A 7 3.86 -12.30 -32.92
C LYS A 7 3.43 -10.93 -32.41
N MET A 8 2.16 -10.81 -32.02
CA MET A 8 1.75 -9.76 -31.10
C MET A 8 2.41 -10.05 -29.75
N THR A 9 3.55 -9.43 -29.52
CA THR A 9 4.05 -9.09 -28.20
C THR A 9 2.97 -8.29 -27.49
N SER A 10 2.12 -8.98 -26.72
CA SER A 10 1.38 -8.34 -25.64
C SER A 10 2.42 -7.84 -24.65
N MET A 11 2.74 -6.55 -24.77
CA MET A 11 3.38 -5.81 -23.70
C MET A 11 2.52 -6.06 -22.47
N GLU A 12 3.04 -6.83 -21.53
CA GLU A 12 2.56 -6.87 -20.16
C GLU A 12 2.76 -5.44 -19.66
N ASP A 13 1.71 -4.62 -19.80
CA ASP A 13 1.58 -3.36 -19.11
C ASP A 13 1.68 -3.72 -17.62
N ASP A 14 2.90 -3.65 -17.08
CA ASP A 14 3.18 -3.48 -15.65
C ASP A 14 2.52 -2.15 -15.24
N VAL A 15 1.19 -2.16 -15.16
CA VAL A 15 0.42 -1.07 -14.59
C VAL A 15 0.84 -1.06 -13.13
N VAL A 16 1.76 -0.17 -12.78
CA VAL A 16 2.04 0.18 -11.39
C VAL A 16 0.76 0.78 -10.85
N ALA A 17 -0.11 -0.08 -10.31
CA ALA A 17 -1.33 0.35 -9.67
C ALA A 17 -0.91 1.22 -8.48
N LYS A 18 -1.46 2.43 -8.38
CA LYS A 18 -1.24 3.26 -7.19
C LYS A 18 -2.36 2.99 -6.21
N VAL A 19 -2.01 2.77 -4.95
CA VAL A 19 -2.97 2.73 -3.85
C VAL A 19 -2.75 3.90 -2.91
N ILE A 20 -3.82 4.39 -2.31
CA ILE A 20 -3.78 5.38 -1.24
C ILE A 20 -3.92 4.62 0.07
N ILE A 21 -2.96 4.79 0.97
CA ILE A 21 -2.95 4.10 2.25
C ILE A 21 -3.33 5.10 3.34
N HIS A 22 -4.35 4.76 4.12
CA HIS A 22 -4.87 5.57 5.22
C HIS A 22 -4.48 4.93 6.55
N MET A 23 -3.69 5.64 7.35
CA MET A 23 -3.29 5.20 8.70
C MET A 23 -4.30 5.69 9.75
N PRO A 24 -4.60 4.89 10.79
CA PRO A 24 -5.59 5.22 11.82
C PRO A 24 -5.04 6.22 12.86
N THR A 25 -4.39 7.29 12.41
CA THR A 25 -3.78 8.32 13.27
C THR A 25 -4.74 9.50 13.49
N GLU A 26 -4.44 10.37 14.45
CA GLU A 26 -5.19 11.62 14.68
C GLU A 26 -4.23 12.83 14.70
N PRO A 27 -4.18 13.67 13.65
CA PRO A 27 -4.96 13.59 12.41
C PRO A 27 -4.60 12.39 11.52
N GLU A 28 -5.52 11.97 10.65
CA GLU A 28 -5.31 10.86 9.71
C GLU A 28 -4.15 11.18 8.75
N VAL A 29 -3.18 10.28 8.67
CA VAL A 29 -2.07 10.35 7.72
C VAL A 29 -2.40 9.43 6.53
N SER A 30 -2.32 9.99 5.32
CA SER A 30 -2.60 9.27 4.08
C SER A 30 -1.49 9.47 3.07
N PHE A 31 -1.06 8.40 2.40
CA PHE A 31 0.04 8.47 1.43
C PHE A 31 -0.17 7.56 0.22
N GLU A 32 0.38 7.97 -0.93
CA GLU A 32 0.39 7.14 -2.13
C GLU A 32 1.51 6.09 -2.08
N CYS A 33 1.14 4.82 -2.25
CA CYS A 33 2.09 3.73 -2.41
C CYS A 33 1.97 3.16 -3.85
N PRO A 34 3.06 3.19 -4.65
CA PRO A 34 3.12 2.46 -5.91
C PRO A 34 3.12 0.96 -5.60
N LEU A 35 2.06 0.27 -6.01
CA LEU A 35 1.88 -1.15 -5.79
C LEU A 35 2.74 -1.92 -6.82
N MET A 36 3.95 -2.30 -6.40
CA MET A 36 4.86 -3.13 -7.22
C MET A 36 4.54 -4.63 -7.17
N PHE A 37 3.58 -5.04 -6.33
CA PHE A 37 3.23 -6.45 -6.09
C PHE A 37 1.72 -6.61 -5.91
N LYS A 38 1.24 -7.86 -5.85
CA LYS A 38 -0.18 -8.23 -5.67
C LYS A 38 -0.85 -7.36 -4.59
N LEU A 39 -2.07 -6.89 -4.87
CA LEU A 39 -2.91 -6.17 -3.89
C LEU A 39 -2.93 -6.95 -2.57
N PRO A 40 -2.60 -6.29 -1.45
CA PRO A 40 -2.55 -6.97 -0.18
C PRO A 40 -3.96 -7.35 0.27
N GLU A 41 -4.08 -8.34 1.14
CA GLU A 41 -5.36 -8.91 1.58
C GLU A 41 -5.77 -8.36 2.95
N VAL A 42 -7.07 -8.22 3.18
CA VAL A 42 -7.61 -7.79 4.48
C VAL A 42 -7.14 -8.72 5.59
N GLY A 43 -6.65 -8.14 6.68
CA GLY A 43 -6.08 -8.85 7.82
C GLY A 43 -4.57 -9.12 7.73
N GLN A 44 -3.92 -8.78 6.62
CA GLN A 44 -2.46 -8.87 6.52
C GLN A 44 -1.78 -7.67 7.18
N VAL A 45 -0.63 -7.93 7.82
CA VAL A 45 0.29 -6.87 8.26
C VAL A 45 0.89 -6.23 7.02
N LEU A 46 0.84 -4.90 6.97
CA LEU A 46 1.45 -4.13 5.92
C LEU A 46 2.90 -3.82 6.32
N ASP A 47 3.85 -4.51 5.69
CA ASP A 47 5.28 -4.28 5.89
C ASP A 47 5.83 -3.38 4.78
N LEU A 48 6.11 -2.13 5.12
CA LEU A 48 6.60 -1.09 4.21
C LEU A 48 7.62 -0.21 4.92
N ILE A 49 8.52 0.38 4.14
CA ILE A 49 9.39 1.47 4.62
C ILE A 49 8.60 2.78 4.51
N TYR A 50 7.78 3.07 5.51
CA TYR A 50 6.85 4.22 5.54
C TYR A 50 7.53 5.58 5.28
N GLU A 51 8.76 5.78 5.79
CA GLU A 51 9.57 6.99 5.60
C GLU A 51 9.79 7.34 4.10
N ASN A 52 9.73 6.35 3.21
CA ASN A 52 9.86 6.59 1.77
C ASN A 52 8.61 7.22 1.14
N PHE A 53 7.46 7.15 1.81
CA PHE A 53 6.16 7.57 1.28
C PHE A 53 5.57 8.76 2.05
N ILE A 54 5.78 8.83 3.36
CA ILE A 54 5.34 9.94 4.21
C ILE A 54 6.45 10.98 4.25
N THR A 55 6.46 11.89 3.29
CA THR A 55 7.55 12.87 3.12
C THR A 55 7.35 14.15 3.94
N ASP A 56 6.14 14.40 4.43
CA ASP A 56 5.88 15.53 5.31
C ASP A 56 6.40 15.20 6.73
N PRO A 57 7.26 16.04 7.32
CA PRO A 57 7.87 15.75 8.61
C PRO A 57 6.85 15.73 9.76
N ASP A 58 5.79 16.52 9.70
CA ASP A 58 4.75 16.57 10.74
C ASP A 58 3.89 15.30 10.66
N GLU A 59 3.52 14.87 9.44
CA GLU A 59 2.81 13.60 9.23
C GLU A 59 3.68 12.40 9.60
N TRP A 60 4.99 12.46 9.35
CA TRP A 60 5.92 11.41 9.72
C TRP A 60 6.03 11.26 11.24
N GLU A 61 6.10 12.36 11.99
CA GLU A 61 6.11 12.32 13.46
C GLU A 61 4.85 11.65 14.02
N ILE A 62 3.68 11.98 13.45
CA ILE A 62 2.39 11.38 13.81
C ILE A 62 2.39 9.87 13.49
N ALA A 63 2.76 9.49 12.26
CA ALA A 63 2.79 8.09 11.84
C ALA A 63 3.79 7.26 12.65
N LEU A 64 4.97 7.81 12.93
CA LEU A 64 6.00 7.16 13.73
C LEU A 64 5.50 6.85 15.14
N SER A 65 4.77 7.79 15.77
CA SER A 65 4.22 7.57 17.12
C SER A 65 3.30 6.35 17.20
N THR A 66 2.56 6.04 16.13
CA THR A 66 1.73 4.84 16.04
C THR A 66 2.57 3.59 15.73
N LEU A 67 3.51 3.69 14.78
CA LEU A 67 4.36 2.55 14.35
C LEU A 67 5.32 2.07 15.44
N GLU A 68 5.72 2.92 16.39
CA GLU A 68 6.54 2.51 17.55
C GLU A 68 5.78 1.62 18.54
N ASN A 69 4.44 1.72 18.56
CA ASN A 69 3.59 1.02 19.53
C ASN A 69 2.84 -0.16 18.93
N ASP A 70 2.56 -0.14 17.63
CA ASP A 70 1.72 -1.15 16.97
C ASP A 70 2.18 -1.44 15.53
N VAL A 71 1.74 -2.59 15.01
CA VAL A 71 1.87 -2.94 13.59
C VAL A 71 0.61 -2.53 12.84
N MET A 72 0.78 -2.08 11.60
CA MET A 72 -0.35 -1.72 10.77
C MET A 72 -0.89 -2.95 10.04
N VAL A 73 -2.17 -3.22 10.24
CA VAL A 73 -2.89 -4.31 9.59
C VAL A 73 -3.94 -3.75 8.67
N ILE A 74 -4.13 -4.36 7.51
CA ILE A 74 -5.15 -3.93 6.57
C ILE A 74 -6.53 -4.26 7.14
N ASP A 75 -7.33 -3.23 7.35
CA ASP A 75 -8.71 -3.33 7.85
C ASP A 75 -9.68 -3.56 6.70
N ARG A 76 -9.60 -2.70 5.66
CA ARG A 76 -10.47 -2.79 4.49
C ARG A 76 -9.82 -2.17 3.26
N ILE A 77 -10.32 -2.58 2.10
CA ILE A 77 -9.88 -2.10 0.78
C ILE A 77 -11.11 -1.64 0.01
N GLU A 78 -11.09 -0.40 -0.45
CA GLU A 78 -12.17 0.24 -1.20
C GLU A 78 -11.62 0.79 -2.52
N GLY A 79 -11.66 -0.01 -3.58
CA GLY A 79 -11.05 0.38 -4.86
C GLY A 79 -9.54 0.48 -4.75
N ASN A 80 -8.99 1.70 -4.79
CA ASN A 80 -7.56 1.97 -4.65
C ASN A 80 -7.17 2.41 -3.23
N ASP A 81 -8.15 2.59 -2.34
CA ASP A 81 -7.93 3.05 -0.99
C ASP A 81 -7.78 1.84 -0.04
N VAL A 82 -6.70 1.84 0.73
CA VAL A 82 -6.35 0.80 1.71
C VAL A 82 -6.36 1.43 3.09
N TYR A 83 -7.29 0.99 3.94
CA TYR A 83 -7.41 1.49 5.29
C TYR A 83 -6.71 0.55 6.25
N LEU A 84 -5.86 1.11 7.10
CA LEU A 84 -5.14 0.36 8.12
C LEU A 84 -5.85 0.47 9.46
N ARG A 85 -5.60 -0.52 10.31
CA ARG A 85 -5.91 -0.51 11.73
C ARG A 85 -4.69 -0.92 12.52
N GLU A 86 -4.67 -0.49 13.77
CA GLU A 86 -3.76 -1.02 14.79
C GLU A 86 -3.99 -2.53 14.95
N GLY A 87 -2.89 -3.26 15.03
CA GLY A 87 -2.82 -4.70 14.88
C GLY A 87 -2.06 -5.35 16.02
N ASN A 88 -2.39 -5.01 17.26
CA ASN A 88 -1.79 -5.50 18.51
C ASN A 88 -0.72 -6.61 18.32
N PRO A 89 0.59 -6.31 18.53
CA PRO A 89 1.69 -7.19 18.16
C PRO A 89 1.73 -8.55 18.88
N GLU A 90 0.85 -8.79 19.86
CA GLU A 90 0.88 -9.94 20.78
C GLU A 90 -0.34 -10.90 20.71
N LYS A 91 -1.06 -11.01 19.58
CA LYS A 91 -2.08 -12.06 19.41
C LYS A 91 -1.70 -13.15 18.41
#